data_AF-A0A842UUV1-F1
#
_entry.id   AF-A0A842UUV1-F1
#
_cell.length_a   1.000
_cell.length_b   1.000
_cell.length_c   1.000
_cell.angle_alpha   90.00
_cell.angle_beta   90.00
_cell.angle_gamma   90.00
#
_symmetry.space_group_name_H-M   'P 1'
#
loop_
_entity.id
_entity.type
_entity.pdbx_description
1 polymer ?
#
loop_
_entity_poly.entity_id
_entity_poly.type
_entity_poly.pdbx_seq_one_letter_code
_entity_poly.pdbx_strand_id
1 'polypeptide(L)'
;MKKELMLILCLLVLTSCSSQMTGGFNEPIAPCRDTDGGANFYRHGKAIDYYMIHNDYCAGNTLFEGVCATFQRSGYVIHECENGCQKGVCKQKNINTK
;
A
#
# COMPACT_ATOMS: atom_id res chain seq x y z
N MET A 1 37.53 20.87 28.01
CA MET A 1 37.40 20.47 26.59
C MET A 1 35.96 20.69 26.13
N LYS A 2 35.76 21.75 25.34
CA LYS A 2 34.68 22.03 24.37
C LYS A 2 33.21 21.84 24.80
N LYS A 3 32.63 22.85 25.48
CA LYS A 3 31.16 23.05 25.53
C LYS A 3 30.67 24.50 25.32
N GLU A 4 31.54 25.47 25.06
CA GLU A 4 31.17 26.90 25.07
C GLU A 4 31.70 27.66 23.83
N LEU A 5 31.49 27.14 22.62
CA LEU A 5 31.88 27.87 21.40
C LEU A 5 31.03 27.53 20.16
N MET A 6 29.71 27.52 20.33
CA MET A 6 28.80 27.50 19.17
C MET A 6 27.70 28.57 19.28
N LEU A 7 27.99 29.67 19.95
CA LEU A 7 27.07 30.81 20.07
C LEU A 7 27.54 32.08 19.32
N ILE A 8 28.66 32.02 18.59
CA ILE A 8 29.21 33.19 17.86
C ILE A 8 29.57 32.79 16.43
N LEU A 9 28.57 32.40 15.63
CA LEU A 9 28.71 32.36 14.17
C LEU A 9 27.37 32.64 13.45
N CYS A 10 26.52 33.49 14.02
CA CYS A 10 25.19 33.80 13.48
C CYS A 10 25.04 35.25 12.96
N LEU A 11 26.14 36.00 12.78
CA LEU A 11 26.07 37.47 12.57
C LEU A 11 26.68 38.02 11.27
N LEU A 12 27.10 37.21 10.28
CA LEU A 12 27.78 37.76 9.08
C LEU A 12 27.29 37.32 7.71
N VAL A 13 26.04 36.86 7.56
CA VAL A 13 25.50 36.65 6.20
C VAL A 13 24.08 37.19 6.06
N LEU A 14 23.99 38.50 5.78
CA LEU A 14 22.81 39.22 5.25
C LEU A 14 22.59 38.92 3.75
N THR A 15 22.61 37.65 3.34
CA THR A 15 22.30 37.28 1.95
C THR A 15 20.93 36.62 1.92
N SER A 16 19.97 37.34 1.33
CA SER A 16 18.73 36.87 0.70
C SER A 16 18.09 35.60 1.29
N CYS A 17 16.89 35.75 1.83
CA CYS A 17 15.93 34.65 1.97
C CYS A 17 15.63 34.09 0.56
N SER A 18 16.48 33.18 0.10
CA SER A 18 16.14 32.25 -0.97
C SER A 18 15.39 31.13 -0.28
N SER A 19 14.07 31.28 -0.14
CA SER A 19 13.18 30.15 0.10
C SER A 19 13.41 29.16 -1.03
N GLN A 20 14.32 28.20 -0.80
CA GLN A 20 14.53 27.11 -1.73
C GLN A 20 13.23 26.33 -1.73
N MET A 21 12.45 26.44 -2.80
CA MET A 21 11.47 25.45 -3.16
C MET A 21 12.23 24.17 -3.57
N THR A 22 12.85 23.50 -2.59
CA THR A 22 13.06 22.06 -2.69
C THR A 22 11.75 21.42 -2.25
N GLY A 23 10.73 21.56 -3.10
CA GLY A 23 9.48 20.81 -2.98
C GLY A 23 9.72 19.34 -3.28
N GLY A 24 10.56 18.69 -2.47
CA GLY A 24 10.83 17.26 -2.50
C GLY A 24 10.10 16.64 -1.34
N PHE A 25 9.03 15.89 -1.64
CA PHE A 25 8.36 15.04 -0.68
C PHE A 25 9.33 13.95 -0.20
N ASN A 26 10.13 14.25 0.82
CA ASN A 26 10.93 13.28 1.56
C ASN A 26 10.15 12.67 2.73
N GLU A 27 8.82 12.69 2.68
CA GLU A 27 8.03 11.87 3.58
C GLU A 27 7.99 10.45 3.00
N PRO A 28 8.42 9.42 3.77
CA PRO A 28 8.36 8.05 3.30
C PRO A 28 6.90 7.68 3.02
N ILE A 29 6.57 7.45 1.76
CA ILE A 29 5.26 6.93 1.36
C ILE A 29 5.10 5.59 2.08
N ALA A 30 4.02 5.44 2.85
CA ALA A 30 3.74 4.20 3.53
C ALA A 30 3.66 3.06 2.49
N PRO A 31 4.41 1.95 2.67
CA PRO A 31 4.40 0.88 1.70
C PRO A 31 3.02 0.25 1.64
N CYS A 32 2.64 -0.16 0.44
CA CYS A 32 1.42 -0.94 0.26
C CYS A 32 1.46 -2.19 1.14
N ARG A 33 0.35 -2.47 1.82
CA ARG A 33 0.17 -3.65 2.66
C ARG A 33 -1.03 -4.46 2.18
N ASP A 34 -0.77 -5.72 1.93
CA ASP A 34 -1.73 -6.75 1.55
C ASP A 34 -1.99 -7.67 2.76
N THR A 35 -3.25 -7.95 3.09
CA THR A 35 -3.61 -8.66 4.34
C THR A 35 -3.72 -10.18 4.21
N ASP A 36 -3.83 -10.68 2.99
CA ASP A 36 -4.00 -12.10 2.67
C ASP A 36 -2.76 -12.71 1.99
N GLY A 37 -1.84 -11.87 1.51
CA GLY A 37 -0.48 -12.24 1.11
C GLY A 37 -0.21 -12.13 -0.38
N GLY A 38 -0.93 -11.25 -1.09
CA GLY A 38 -0.80 -11.07 -2.54
C GLY A 38 -2.08 -11.51 -3.24
N ALA A 39 -1.95 -12.16 -4.40
CA ALA A 39 -3.13 -12.69 -5.09
C ALA A 39 -3.60 -14.01 -4.44
N ASN A 40 -4.34 -13.93 -3.33
CA ASN A 40 -4.83 -15.06 -2.55
C ASN A 40 -6.35 -15.26 -2.67
N PHE A 41 -6.75 -15.92 -3.76
CA PHE A 41 -8.16 -16.09 -4.12
C PHE A 41 -9.01 -16.90 -3.12
N TYR A 42 -8.42 -17.52 -2.10
CA TYR A 42 -9.12 -18.40 -1.16
C TYR A 42 -9.15 -17.86 0.27
N ARG A 43 -8.54 -16.70 0.53
CA ARG A 43 -8.49 -16.08 1.86
C ARG A 43 -8.88 -14.62 1.74
N HIS A 44 -9.97 -14.25 2.41
CA HIS A 44 -10.46 -12.88 2.37
C HIS A 44 -9.46 -11.90 2.99
N GLY A 45 -9.23 -10.81 2.30
CA GLY A 45 -8.45 -9.68 2.75
C GLY A 45 -8.67 -8.42 1.91
N LYS A 46 -7.57 -7.72 1.65
CA LYS A 46 -7.51 -6.35 1.12
C LYS A 46 -6.07 -5.88 0.94
N ALA A 47 -5.87 -5.02 -0.03
CA ALA A 47 -4.67 -4.21 -0.19
C ALA A 47 -4.92 -2.74 0.21
N ILE A 48 -3.97 -2.17 0.94
CA ILE A 48 -4.00 -0.80 1.45
C ILE A 48 -2.74 -0.10 0.98
N ASP A 49 -2.87 0.98 0.22
CA ASP A 49 -1.78 1.91 -0.06
C ASP A 49 -2.03 3.29 0.59
N TYR A 50 -1.18 4.27 0.31
CA TYR A 50 -1.30 5.62 0.85
C TYR A 50 -2.60 6.34 0.44
N TYR A 51 -3.18 5.99 -0.70
CA TYR A 51 -4.30 6.68 -1.35
C TYR A 51 -5.63 5.93 -1.23
N MET A 52 -5.60 4.60 -1.28
CA MET A 52 -6.77 3.76 -1.52
C MET A 52 -6.74 2.47 -0.68
N ILE A 53 -7.95 1.92 -0.50
CA ILE A 53 -8.16 0.58 0.03
C ILE A 53 -8.93 -0.23 -1.03
N HIS A 54 -8.35 -1.35 -1.44
CA HIS A 54 -8.96 -2.32 -2.35
C HIS A 54 -9.32 -3.56 -1.54
N ASN A 55 -10.61 -3.77 -1.26
CA ASN A 55 -11.10 -4.93 -0.52
C ASN A 55 -11.46 -6.05 -1.48
N ASP A 56 -11.29 -7.31 -1.07
CA ASP A 56 -11.72 -8.41 -1.91
C ASP A 56 -13.24 -8.47 -1.99
N TYR A 57 -13.78 -8.60 -3.20
CA TYR A 57 -15.21 -8.74 -3.37
C TYR A 57 -15.57 -9.59 -4.58
N CYS A 58 -16.78 -10.15 -4.53
CA CYS A 58 -17.34 -10.94 -5.62
C CYS A 58 -18.30 -10.10 -6.45
N ALA A 59 -18.17 -10.14 -7.77
CA ALA A 59 -19.21 -9.73 -8.70
C ALA A 59 -19.64 -10.96 -9.50
N GLY A 60 -20.78 -11.55 -9.12
CA GLY A 60 -21.20 -12.85 -9.65
C GLY A 60 -20.19 -13.93 -9.26
N ASN A 61 -19.60 -14.57 -10.27
CA ASN A 61 -18.62 -15.64 -10.09
C ASN A 61 -17.15 -15.16 -10.20
N THR A 62 -16.97 -13.88 -10.47
CA THR A 62 -15.66 -13.24 -10.58
C THR A 62 -15.26 -12.63 -9.24
N LEU A 63 -14.04 -12.94 -8.79
CA LEU A 63 -13.36 -12.31 -7.67
C LEU A 63 -12.54 -11.11 -8.15
N PHE A 64 -12.71 -9.99 -7.45
CA PHE A 64 -11.84 -8.83 -7.53
C PHE A 64 -10.94 -8.85 -6.30
N GLU A 65 -9.71 -9.30 -6.49
CA GLU A 65 -8.69 -9.50 -5.45
C GLU A 65 -7.88 -8.23 -5.26
N GLY A 66 -7.92 -7.65 -4.07
CA GLY A 66 -7.16 -6.46 -3.73
C GLY A 66 -5.70 -6.80 -3.46
N VAL A 67 -4.81 -6.43 -4.38
CA VAL A 67 -3.36 -6.75 -4.28
C VAL A 67 -2.48 -5.52 -4.24
N CYS A 68 -1.30 -5.66 -3.64
CA CYS A 68 -0.21 -4.70 -3.83
C CYS A 68 0.49 -4.89 -5.19
N ALA A 69 0.45 -3.85 -6.01
CA ALA A 69 1.08 -3.75 -7.32
C ALA A 69 2.42 -2.98 -7.26
N THR A 70 3.00 -2.73 -8.44
CA THR A 70 4.24 -1.97 -8.60
C THR A 70 4.15 -0.55 -8.01
N PHE A 71 5.28 0.00 -7.60
CA PHE A 71 5.38 1.36 -7.04
C PHE A 71 4.55 1.58 -5.76
N GLN A 72 4.36 0.53 -4.96
CA GLN A 72 3.64 0.61 -3.67
C GLN A 72 2.19 1.09 -3.82
N ARG A 73 1.54 0.76 -4.94
CA ARG A 73 0.13 1.02 -5.20
C ARG A 73 -0.68 -0.25 -5.01
N SER A 74 -1.90 -0.11 -4.52
CA SER A 74 -2.90 -1.16 -4.44
C SER A 74 -3.80 -1.12 -5.68
N GLY A 75 -4.35 -2.27 -6.06
CA GLY A 75 -5.26 -2.41 -7.20
C GLY A 75 -6.01 -3.75 -7.16
N TYR A 76 -6.73 -4.07 -8.24
CA TYR A 76 -7.43 -5.34 -8.38
C TYR A 76 -6.77 -6.29 -9.38
N VAL A 77 -6.63 -7.55 -8.99
CA VAL A 77 -6.52 -8.69 -9.92
C VAL A 77 -7.91 -9.30 -10.08
N ILE A 78 -8.31 -9.55 -11.32
CA ILE A 78 -9.62 -10.13 -11.63
C ILE A 78 -9.42 -11.63 -11.88
N HIS A 79 -10.17 -12.46 -11.15
CA HIS A 79 -10.07 -13.91 -11.23
C HIS A 79 -11.44 -14.57 -11.29
N GLU A 80 -11.66 -15.51 -12.20
CA GLU A 80 -12.91 -16.25 -12.32
C GLU A 80 -12.87 -17.51 -11.45
N CYS A 81 -13.75 -17.60 -10.45
CA CYS A 81 -13.75 -18.72 -9.50
C CYS A 81 -14.47 -19.94 -10.09
N GLU A 82 -13.78 -21.07 -10.28
CA GLU A 82 -14.38 -22.27 -10.88
C GLU A 82 -15.63 -22.79 -10.14
N ASN A 83 -15.69 -22.63 -8.81
CA ASN A 83 -16.74 -23.21 -7.96
C ASN A 83 -17.69 -22.18 -7.34
N GLY A 84 -17.67 -20.93 -7.77
CA GLY A 84 -18.38 -19.85 -7.07
C GLY A 84 -17.43 -18.86 -6.40
N CYS A 85 -17.75 -17.57 -6.50
CA CYS A 85 -17.23 -16.56 -5.59
C CYS A 85 -18.26 -16.28 -4.48
N GLN A 86 -17.83 -16.23 -3.22
CA GLN A 86 -18.69 -15.84 -2.11
C GLN A 86 -17.89 -15.12 -1.03
N LYS A 87 -18.40 -13.96 -0.56
CA LYS A 87 -17.79 -13.16 0.52
C LYS A 87 -16.32 -12.77 0.24
N GLY A 88 -16.03 -12.41 -1.01
CA GLY A 88 -14.68 -11.98 -1.41
C GLY A 88 -13.65 -13.10 -1.40
N VAL A 89 -14.06 -14.35 -1.66
CA VAL A 89 -13.17 -15.49 -1.91
C VAL A 89 -13.78 -16.48 -2.90
N CYS A 90 -12.94 -17.24 -3.59
CA CYS A 90 -13.33 -18.41 -4.34
C CYS A 90 -13.66 -19.58 -3.40
N LYS A 91 -14.70 -20.33 -3.75
CA LYS A 91 -15.06 -21.56 -3.06
C LYS A 91 -14.08 -22.67 -3.41
N GLN A 92 -13.66 -23.42 -2.40
CA GLN A 92 -12.91 -24.65 -2.62
C GLN A 92 -13.82 -25.72 -3.24
N LYS A 93 -13.22 -26.60 -4.03
CA LYS A 93 -13.92 -27.78 -4.53
C LYS A 93 -14.25 -28.69 -3.35
N ASN A 94 -15.52 -28.96 -3.12
CA ASN A 94 -15.93 -29.98 -2.15
C ASN A 94 -15.55 -31.36 -2.71
N ILE A 95 -14.41 -31.89 -2.29
CA ILE A 95 -14.07 -33.29 -2.55
C ILE A 95 -14.75 -34.10 -1.45
N ASN A 96 -16.03 -34.40 -1.63
CA ASN A 96 -16.68 -35.44 -0.84
C ASN A 96 -16.10 -36.77 -1.30
N THR A 97 -15.03 -37.21 -0.65
CA THR A 97 -14.48 -38.55 -0.79
C THR A 97 -15.57 -39.55 -0.42
N LYS A 98 -15.99 -40.32 -1.42
CA LYS A 98 -16.98 -41.39 -1.31
C LYS A 98 -16.35 -42.62 -0.64
#